data_AF-A0A2N2VWE8-F1
#
_entry.id   AF-A0A2N2VWE8-F1
#
_cell.length_a   1.000
_cell.length_b   1.000
_cell.length_c   1.000
_cell.angle_alpha   90.00
_cell.angle_beta   90.00
_cell.angle_gamma   90.00
#
_symmetry.space_group_name_H-M   'P 1'
#
loop_
_entity.id
_entity.type
_entity.pdbx_description
1 polymer ?
#
loop_
_entity_poly.entity_id
_entity_poly.type
_entity_poly.pdbx_seq_one_letter_code
_entity_poly.pdbx_strand_id
1 'polypeptide(L)'
;MKIKILLAISLFSISLFAAVKVKPCTPVKDVPEHLRAYDHGENLVYVINYRWGVINTDVGEAAVNLTKKRHPNGEEYFHSVITGITYKFYDVFFKVRDLFESKFSTKNGRPFYFHRDIHEGKYTMKNTFHFQPDYTIKAKVERKTDPVIDTVLVGRECTFDLVSLFYFSRNIDFSNIPAGVEQPISFAIDNEVFELYYRLIGPEVKRIPGLGQYKTLKFAARVVAGEVFSGKDELIIWVTDDRNRVPLMFETPIKMGRVIGRLSSFKNLKHPMISKI
;
A
#
# COMPACT_ATOMS: atom_id res chain seq x y z
N MET A 1 -30.07 -35.39 52.63
CA MET A 1 -28.87 -36.19 52.94
C MET A 1 -28.18 -36.52 51.63
N LYS A 2 -26.92 -36.08 51.46
CA LYS A 2 -26.19 -36.07 50.19
C LYS A 2 -25.85 -37.50 49.74
N ILE A 3 -26.22 -37.87 48.52
CA ILE A 3 -25.71 -39.08 47.85
C ILE A 3 -24.53 -38.67 46.98
N LYS A 4 -23.33 -39.15 47.34
CA LYS A 4 -22.17 -39.22 46.45
C LYS A 4 -22.11 -40.64 45.91
N ILE A 5 -22.27 -40.82 44.60
CA ILE A 5 -21.64 -41.93 43.86
C ILE A 5 -21.13 -41.35 42.54
N LEU A 6 -19.81 -41.35 42.41
CA LEU A 6 -19.04 -41.10 41.19
C LEU A 6 -19.29 -42.26 40.21
N LEU A 7 -19.53 -41.96 38.94
CA LEU A 7 -19.10 -42.84 37.86
C LEU A 7 -18.38 -42.00 36.80
N ALA A 8 -17.16 -42.46 36.50
CA ALA A 8 -16.21 -41.82 35.62
C ALA A 8 -16.70 -41.82 34.17
N ILE A 9 -16.79 -40.63 33.57
CA ILE A 9 -16.77 -40.47 32.12
C ILE A 9 -15.40 -39.89 31.79
N SER A 10 -14.55 -40.75 31.23
CA SER A 10 -13.33 -40.39 30.53
C SER A 10 -13.70 -39.42 29.39
N LEU A 11 -13.60 -38.12 29.66
CA LEU A 11 -13.69 -37.08 28.65
C LEU A 11 -12.32 -36.97 27.99
N PHE A 12 -12.25 -37.57 26.82
CA PHE A 12 -11.21 -37.40 25.83
C PHE A 12 -11.20 -35.93 25.37
N SER A 13 -10.55 -35.04 26.14
CA SER A 13 -10.28 -33.68 25.70
C SER A 13 -9.02 -33.70 24.83
N ILE A 14 -9.15 -34.21 23.60
CA ILE A 14 -8.24 -33.78 22.55
C ILE A 14 -8.54 -32.31 22.33
N SER A 15 -7.71 -31.46 22.92
CA SER A 15 -7.58 -30.06 22.56
C SER A 15 -7.15 -30.03 21.10
N LEU A 16 -8.12 -30.05 20.19
CA LEU A 16 -7.89 -29.77 18.79
C LEU A 16 -7.55 -28.27 18.71
N PHE A 17 -6.30 -27.92 18.99
CA PHE A 17 -5.74 -26.67 18.51
C PHE A 17 -5.81 -26.77 16.99
N ALA A 18 -6.92 -26.28 16.42
CA ALA A 18 -6.95 -25.92 15.03
C ALA A 18 -5.84 -24.87 14.88
N ALA A 19 -4.66 -25.30 14.44
CA ALA A 19 -3.62 -24.40 14.01
C ALA A 19 -4.28 -23.47 12.99
N VAL A 20 -4.45 -22.20 13.36
CA VAL A 20 -4.87 -21.17 12.42
C VAL A 20 -3.84 -21.25 11.30
N LYS A 21 -4.22 -21.85 10.17
CA LYS A 21 -3.38 -21.90 8.99
C LYS A 21 -3.23 -20.46 8.55
N VAL A 22 -2.12 -19.83 8.96
CA VAL A 22 -1.72 -18.51 8.46
C VAL A 22 -1.74 -18.63 6.95
N LYS A 23 -2.63 -17.87 6.29
CA LYS A 23 -2.74 -17.91 4.84
C LYS A 23 -1.37 -17.55 4.26
N PRO A 24 -0.84 -18.35 3.32
CA PRO A 24 0.44 -18.06 2.69
C PRO A 24 0.35 -16.68 2.03
N CYS A 25 1.41 -15.88 2.17
CA CYS A 25 1.45 -14.55 1.59
C CYS A 25 2.46 -14.44 0.45
N THR A 26 2.36 -13.37 -0.34
CA THR A 26 3.27 -13.12 -1.45
C THR A 26 4.73 -13.19 -0.97
N PRO A 27 5.55 -14.11 -1.50
CA PRO A 27 6.92 -14.29 -1.02
C PRO A 27 7.75 -13.01 -1.18
N VAL A 28 8.48 -12.64 -0.14
CA VAL A 28 9.41 -11.51 -0.17
C VAL A 28 10.78 -12.03 -0.61
N LYS A 29 11.17 -11.72 -1.84
CA LYS A 29 12.43 -12.18 -2.42
C LYS A 29 13.35 -10.99 -2.67
N ASP A 30 14.65 -11.23 -2.52
CA ASP A 30 15.66 -10.29 -2.97
C ASP A 30 15.62 -10.16 -4.50
N VAL A 31 15.64 -8.93 -4.98
CA VAL A 31 15.61 -8.56 -6.40
C VAL A 31 16.98 -8.02 -6.78
N PRO A 32 17.71 -8.68 -7.68
CA PRO A 32 18.99 -8.18 -8.17
C PRO A 32 18.87 -6.75 -8.70
N GLU A 33 19.87 -5.91 -8.44
CA GLU A 33 19.80 -4.49 -8.78
C GLU A 33 19.45 -4.28 -10.25
N HIS A 34 20.06 -4.98 -11.19
CA HIS A 34 19.76 -4.82 -12.62
C HIS A 34 18.32 -5.21 -13.05
N LEU A 35 17.60 -6.00 -12.23
CA LEU A 35 16.22 -6.45 -12.51
C LEU A 35 15.15 -5.60 -11.83
N ARG A 36 15.50 -4.80 -10.80
CA ARG A 36 14.53 -3.98 -10.07
C ARG A 36 13.83 -2.98 -11.00
N ALA A 37 12.55 -2.72 -10.76
CA ALA A 37 11.71 -1.84 -11.57
C ALA A 37 12.02 -0.33 -11.45
N TYR A 38 12.73 0.07 -10.39
CA TYR A 38 13.05 1.46 -10.06
C TYR A 38 14.47 1.58 -9.50
N ASP A 39 14.96 2.81 -9.44
CA ASP A 39 16.18 3.17 -8.72
C ASP A 39 16.11 4.61 -8.20
N HIS A 40 17.15 5.03 -7.48
CA HIS A 40 17.28 6.37 -6.92
C HIS A 40 17.05 7.48 -7.95
N GLY A 41 16.49 8.60 -7.49
CA GLY A 41 16.20 9.75 -8.32
C GLY A 41 14.85 9.71 -9.01
N GLU A 42 14.14 8.57 -8.96
CA GLU A 42 12.77 8.46 -9.50
C GLU A 42 11.85 9.50 -8.86
N ASN A 43 11.13 10.22 -9.72
CA ASN A 43 10.13 11.20 -9.33
C ASN A 43 8.86 10.95 -10.16
N LEU A 44 7.72 10.81 -9.48
CA LEU A 44 6.42 10.59 -10.09
C LEU A 44 5.43 11.63 -9.55
N VAL A 45 4.67 12.27 -10.42
CA VAL A 45 3.61 13.20 -10.02
C VAL A 45 2.27 12.68 -10.52
N TYR A 46 1.32 12.61 -9.61
CA TYR A 46 -0.04 12.19 -9.87
C TYR A 46 -0.99 13.37 -9.66
N VAL A 47 -1.95 13.53 -10.57
CA VAL A 47 -3.08 14.43 -10.37
C VAL A 47 -4.23 13.63 -9.78
N ILE A 48 -4.86 14.18 -8.75
CA ILE A 48 -6.01 13.61 -8.06
C ILE A 48 -7.27 14.30 -8.59
N ASN A 49 -8.17 13.49 -9.14
CA ASN A 49 -9.44 13.90 -9.71
C ASN A 49 -10.59 13.36 -8.85
N TYR A 50 -11.57 14.21 -8.57
CA TYR A 50 -12.80 13.84 -7.89
C TYR A 50 -13.96 13.84 -8.87
N ARG A 51 -14.73 12.74 -8.87
CA ARG A 51 -15.90 12.58 -9.72
C ARG A 51 -17.15 12.24 -8.90
N TRP A 52 -18.18 13.08 -9.00
CA TRP A 52 -19.48 12.86 -8.37
C TRP A 52 -20.61 13.47 -9.19
N GLY A 53 -21.50 12.62 -9.72
CA GLY A 53 -22.55 13.05 -10.64
C GLY A 53 -21.97 13.75 -11.88
N VAL A 54 -22.32 15.00 -12.08
CA VAL A 54 -21.80 15.86 -13.16
C VAL A 54 -20.45 16.51 -12.84
N ILE A 55 -20.03 16.50 -11.57
CA ILE A 55 -18.75 17.07 -11.14
C ILE A 55 -17.64 16.09 -11.52
N ASN A 56 -16.66 16.58 -12.26
CA ASN A 56 -15.46 15.83 -12.65
C ASN A 56 -14.29 16.82 -12.71
N THR A 57 -13.49 16.90 -11.64
CA THR A 57 -12.49 17.96 -11.52
C THR A 57 -11.21 17.50 -10.84
N ASP A 58 -10.09 18.06 -11.27
CA ASP A 58 -8.78 17.83 -10.69
C ASP A 58 -8.65 18.69 -9.42
N VAL A 59 -8.53 18.06 -8.26
CA VAL A 59 -8.60 18.70 -6.93
C VAL A 59 -7.24 18.88 -6.27
N GLY A 60 -6.21 18.16 -6.73
CA GLY A 60 -4.89 18.19 -6.13
C GLY A 60 -3.88 17.32 -6.83
N GLU A 61 -2.73 17.15 -6.20
CA GLU A 61 -1.62 16.33 -6.70
C GLU A 61 -0.92 15.57 -5.58
N ALA A 62 -0.30 14.46 -5.94
CA ALA A 62 0.60 13.68 -5.11
C ALA A 62 1.96 13.57 -5.81
N ALA A 63 3.04 13.98 -5.14
CA ALA A 63 4.40 13.92 -5.66
C ALA A 63 5.20 12.87 -4.89
N VAL A 64 5.74 11.90 -5.59
CA VAL A 64 6.58 10.81 -5.07
C VAL A 64 8.03 11.08 -5.45
N ASN A 65 8.92 11.02 -4.47
CA ASN A 65 10.36 11.11 -4.68
C ASN A 65 11.05 9.90 -4.06
N LEU A 66 12.03 9.33 -4.76
CA LEU A 66 12.85 8.23 -4.28
C LEU A 66 14.31 8.63 -4.20
N THR A 67 14.92 8.46 -3.04
CA THR A 67 16.37 8.66 -2.86
C THR A 67 17.02 7.40 -2.29
N LYS A 68 18.30 7.20 -2.58
CA LYS A 68 19.12 6.15 -1.96
C LYS A 68 20.00 6.79 -0.90
N LYS A 69 20.05 6.17 0.27
CA LYS A 69 20.78 6.62 1.45
C LYS A 69 21.58 5.44 2.00
N ARG A 70 22.49 5.72 2.93
CA ARG A 70 23.36 4.71 3.53
C ARG A 70 23.32 4.81 5.04
N HIS A 71 23.22 3.67 5.71
CA HIS A 71 23.38 3.55 7.16
C HIS A 71 24.85 3.74 7.56
N PRO A 72 25.15 4.05 8.83
CA PRO A 72 26.53 4.13 9.31
C PRO A 72 27.35 2.84 9.12
N ASN A 73 26.69 1.67 9.13
CA ASN A 73 27.31 0.37 8.88
C ASN A 73 27.61 0.10 7.38
N GLY A 74 27.29 1.04 6.49
CA GLY A 74 27.51 0.93 5.05
C GLY A 74 26.34 0.36 4.24
N GLU A 75 25.29 -0.15 4.88
CA GLU A 75 24.13 -0.72 4.19
C GLU A 75 23.28 0.37 3.51
N GLU A 76 22.92 0.15 2.24
CA GLU A 76 22.10 1.08 1.46
C GLU A 76 20.61 0.79 1.58
N TYR A 77 19.83 1.85 1.74
CA TYR A 77 18.38 1.81 1.78
C TYR A 77 17.77 2.87 0.86
N PHE A 78 16.54 2.62 0.45
CA PHE A 78 15.71 3.62 -0.20
C PHE A 78 14.96 4.44 0.83
N HIS A 79 14.87 5.74 0.62
CA HIS A 79 14.00 6.66 1.34
C HIS A 79 13.08 7.33 0.33
N SER A 80 11.80 7.00 0.41
CA SER A 80 10.77 7.64 -0.41
C SER A 80 9.95 8.61 0.42
N VAL A 81 9.68 9.77 -0.17
CA VAL A 81 8.84 10.83 0.38
C VAL A 81 7.72 11.10 -0.60
N ILE A 82 6.48 11.06 -0.11
CA ILE A 82 5.27 11.37 -0.86
C ILE A 82 4.59 12.57 -0.19
N THR A 83 4.27 13.59 -0.98
CA THR A 83 3.48 14.73 -0.51
C THR A 83 2.16 14.79 -1.26
N GLY A 84 1.04 14.88 -0.55
CA GLY A 84 -0.29 15.08 -1.12
C GLY A 84 -0.81 16.48 -0.82
N ILE A 85 -1.18 17.25 -1.84
CA ILE A 85 -1.70 18.60 -1.69
C ILE A 85 -2.96 18.83 -2.52
N THR A 86 -3.96 19.49 -1.95
CA THR A 86 -5.06 20.08 -2.73
C THR A 86 -4.62 21.38 -3.39
N TYR A 87 -5.19 21.70 -4.55
CA TYR A 87 -4.93 22.98 -5.20
C TYR A 87 -5.56 24.14 -4.41
N LYS A 88 -4.92 25.31 -4.47
CA LYS A 88 -5.29 26.49 -3.67
C LYS A 88 -6.75 26.90 -3.80
N PHE A 89 -7.37 26.72 -4.97
CA PHE A 89 -8.79 26.98 -5.17
C PHE A 89 -9.68 26.04 -4.35
N TYR A 90 -9.28 24.78 -4.14
CA TYR A 90 -10.05 23.79 -3.38
C TYR A 90 -9.77 23.82 -1.87
N ASP A 91 -8.66 24.43 -1.44
CA ASP A 91 -8.30 24.54 -0.02
C ASP A 91 -9.39 25.20 0.84
N VAL A 92 -10.21 26.09 0.27
CA VAL A 92 -11.33 26.75 0.97
C VAL A 92 -12.48 25.79 1.32
N PHE A 93 -12.60 24.69 0.57
CA PHE A 93 -13.61 23.65 0.80
C PHE A 93 -13.05 22.51 1.63
N PHE A 94 -11.89 21.98 1.23
CA PHE A 94 -11.19 20.91 1.93
C PHE A 94 -9.70 20.94 1.61
N LYS A 95 -8.89 21.39 2.58
CA LYS A 95 -7.44 21.48 2.44
C LYS A 95 -6.75 20.18 2.83
N VAL A 96 -5.97 19.59 1.94
CA VAL A 96 -5.11 18.42 2.21
C VAL A 96 -3.66 18.84 2.16
N ARG A 97 -2.88 18.48 3.18
CA ARG A 97 -1.42 18.64 3.26
C ARG A 97 -0.83 17.43 3.96
N ASP A 98 -0.58 16.40 3.16
CA ASP A 98 -0.16 15.11 3.66
C ASP A 98 1.30 14.84 3.31
N LEU A 99 1.97 14.15 4.23
CA LEU A 99 3.33 13.66 4.08
C LEU A 99 3.33 12.17 4.42
N PHE A 100 3.93 11.37 3.55
CA PHE A 100 4.27 9.98 3.82
C PHE A 100 5.75 9.78 3.55
N GLU A 101 6.42 9.08 4.45
CA GLU A 101 7.83 8.73 4.34
C GLU A 101 7.99 7.24 4.64
N SER A 102 8.78 6.56 3.83
CA SER A 102 9.19 5.19 4.13
C SER A 102 10.67 5.00 3.83
N LYS A 103 11.32 4.23 4.70
CA LYS A 103 12.69 3.75 4.50
C LYS A 103 12.67 2.23 4.45
N PHE A 104 13.21 1.69 3.37
CA PHE A 104 13.10 0.27 3.06
C PHE A 104 14.35 -0.26 2.36
N SER A 105 14.55 -1.58 2.50
CA SER A 105 15.70 -2.29 1.93
C SER A 105 15.76 -2.12 0.40
N THR A 106 16.97 -1.87 -0.11
CA THR A 106 17.24 -1.87 -1.56
C THR A 106 17.09 -3.25 -2.19
N LYS A 107 17.12 -4.34 -1.40
CA LYS A 107 17.11 -5.71 -1.92
C LYS A 107 15.70 -6.22 -2.19
N ASN A 108 14.82 -6.12 -1.21
CA ASN A 108 13.50 -6.75 -1.25
C ASN A 108 12.33 -5.80 -0.93
N GLY A 109 12.60 -4.52 -0.71
CA GLY A 109 11.56 -3.54 -0.40
C GLY A 109 11.00 -3.61 1.02
N ARG A 110 11.54 -4.47 1.90
CA ARG A 110 11.07 -4.57 3.29
C ARG A 110 11.32 -3.25 4.03
N PRO A 111 10.28 -2.66 4.65
CA PRO A 111 10.43 -1.43 5.41
C PRO A 111 11.08 -1.70 6.76
N PHE A 112 11.75 -0.68 7.28
CA PHE A 112 12.20 -0.61 8.68
C PHE A 112 11.70 0.67 9.37
N TYR A 113 11.23 1.64 8.59
CA TYR A 113 10.65 2.88 9.10
C TYR A 113 9.55 3.37 8.17
N PHE A 114 8.46 3.81 8.76
CA PHE A 114 7.40 4.56 8.08
C PHE A 114 6.92 5.70 8.96
N HIS A 115 6.60 6.81 8.34
CA HIS A 115 5.96 7.95 8.99
C HIS A 115 4.92 8.55 8.06
N ARG A 116 3.77 8.91 8.60
CA ARG A 116 2.82 9.80 7.93
C ARG A 116 2.40 10.92 8.87
N ASP A 117 2.22 12.09 8.28
CA ASP A 117 1.71 13.30 8.91
C ASP A 117 0.66 13.89 7.98
N ILE A 118 -0.62 13.74 8.34
CA ILE A 118 -1.74 14.11 7.48
C ILE A 118 -2.50 15.30 8.07
N HIS A 119 -2.92 16.21 7.19
CA HIS A 119 -3.68 17.40 7.54
C HIS A 119 -4.79 17.60 6.52
N GLU A 120 -5.98 17.09 6.85
CA GLU A 120 -7.14 17.04 5.98
C GLU A 120 -8.30 17.84 6.60
N GLY A 121 -8.41 19.11 6.22
CA GLY A 121 -9.35 20.05 6.81
C GLY A 121 -9.08 20.26 8.30
N LYS A 122 -9.94 19.73 9.17
CA LYS A 122 -9.78 19.78 10.63
C LYS A 122 -9.12 18.53 11.21
N TYR A 123 -9.03 17.47 10.41
CA TYR A 123 -8.46 16.20 10.82
C TYR A 123 -6.95 16.26 10.68
N THR A 124 -6.24 15.88 11.73
CA THR A 124 -4.78 15.76 11.72
C THR A 124 -4.37 14.51 12.44
N MET A 125 -3.40 13.79 11.87
CA MET A 125 -2.89 12.58 12.48
C MET A 125 -1.43 12.35 12.11
N LYS A 126 -0.67 11.86 13.08
CA LYS A 126 0.66 11.31 12.87
C LYS A 126 0.66 9.83 13.17
N ASN A 127 1.38 9.07 12.36
CA ASN A 127 1.54 7.65 12.59
C ASN A 127 2.93 7.22 12.18
N THR A 128 3.67 6.67 13.14
CA THR A 128 5.06 6.22 12.96
C THR A 128 5.16 4.74 13.23
N PHE A 129 5.83 4.02 12.34
CA PHE A 129 6.16 2.61 12.48
C PHE A 129 7.66 2.38 12.48
N HIS A 130 8.10 1.49 13.37
CA HIS A 130 9.42 0.88 13.34
C HIS A 130 9.26 -0.63 13.21
N PHE A 131 9.48 -1.14 12.00
CA PHE A 131 9.42 -2.58 11.72
C PHE A 131 10.69 -3.25 12.27
N GLN A 132 10.51 -4.34 13.00
CA GLN A 132 11.57 -5.09 13.65
C GLN A 132 11.98 -6.32 12.81
N PRO A 133 13.18 -6.87 13.05
CA PRO A 133 13.63 -8.10 12.38
C PRO A 133 12.70 -9.30 12.60
N ASP A 134 12.08 -9.40 13.78
CA ASP A 134 11.12 -10.44 14.17
C ASP A 134 9.69 -10.23 13.63
N TYR A 135 9.52 -9.27 12.71
CA TYR A 135 8.25 -8.88 12.08
C TYR A 135 7.25 -8.16 13.00
N THR A 136 7.61 -7.90 14.26
CA THR A 136 6.82 -6.98 15.09
C THR A 136 6.97 -5.54 14.60
N ILE A 137 5.97 -4.70 14.86
CA ILE A 137 5.95 -3.31 14.41
C ILE A 137 5.64 -2.43 15.61
N LYS A 138 6.60 -1.63 16.06
CA LYS A 138 6.33 -0.60 17.06
C LYS A 138 5.55 0.51 16.39
N ALA A 139 4.35 0.78 16.89
CA ALA A 139 3.38 1.67 16.28
C ALA A 139 2.99 2.77 17.25
N LYS A 140 3.23 4.01 16.82
CA LYS A 140 2.76 5.21 17.51
C LYS A 140 1.74 5.94 16.64
N VAL A 141 0.56 6.23 17.19
CA VAL A 141 -0.52 6.97 16.52
C VAL A 141 -0.91 8.15 17.39
N GLU A 142 -0.92 9.34 16.79
CA GLU A 142 -1.23 10.60 17.46
C GLU A 142 -2.33 11.31 16.66
N ARG A 143 -3.49 11.51 17.26
CA ARG A 143 -4.62 12.25 16.67
C ARG A 143 -4.90 13.47 17.54
N LYS A 144 -5.40 14.55 16.95
CA LYS A 144 -5.60 15.82 17.67
C LYS A 144 -6.51 15.71 18.90
N THR A 145 -7.52 14.84 18.83
CA THR A 145 -8.59 14.74 19.83
C THR A 145 -8.52 13.49 20.68
N ASP A 146 -7.61 12.55 20.37
CA ASP A 146 -7.59 11.23 20.97
C ASP A 146 -6.29 11.02 21.76
N PRO A 147 -6.29 10.14 22.78
CA PRO A 147 -5.06 9.75 23.45
C PRO A 147 -4.04 9.18 22.47
N VAL A 148 -2.75 9.42 22.73
CA VAL A 148 -1.67 8.80 21.97
C VAL A 148 -1.74 7.28 22.18
N ILE A 149 -1.74 6.54 21.07
CA ILE A 149 -1.62 5.08 21.07
C ILE A 149 -0.15 4.74 20.82
N ASP A 150 0.45 4.00 21.74
CA ASP A 150 1.79 3.43 21.60
C ASP A 150 1.66 1.92 21.84
N THR A 151 1.85 1.14 20.78
CA THR A 151 1.53 -0.30 20.75
C THR A 151 2.52 -1.08 19.90
N VAL A 152 2.43 -2.40 19.97
CA VAL A 152 3.18 -3.32 19.10
C VAL A 152 2.18 -4.12 18.28
N LEU A 153 2.29 -4.02 16.96
CA LEU A 153 1.51 -4.81 16.02
C LEU A 153 2.28 -6.09 15.66
N VAL A 154 1.53 -7.15 15.41
CA VAL A 154 2.07 -8.43 14.95
C VAL A 154 2.00 -8.45 13.43
N GLY A 155 3.11 -8.16 12.78
CA GLY A 155 3.28 -8.34 11.35
C GLY A 155 3.78 -9.75 11.00
N ARG A 156 4.10 -9.92 9.73
CA ARG A 156 4.73 -11.10 9.14
C ARG A 156 5.66 -10.66 8.01
N GLU A 157 6.29 -11.61 7.34
CA GLU A 157 7.32 -11.33 6.32
C GLU A 157 6.86 -10.38 5.22
N CYS A 158 5.63 -10.53 4.78
CA CYS A 158 4.97 -9.74 3.74
C CYS A 158 4.13 -8.59 4.30
N THR A 159 4.44 -8.08 5.51
CA THR A 159 3.81 -6.87 6.06
C THR A 159 4.64 -5.64 5.72
N PHE A 160 4.05 -4.76 4.92
CA PHE A 160 4.67 -3.53 4.45
C PHE A 160 4.00 -2.29 5.07
N ASP A 161 4.54 -1.11 4.82
CA ASP A 161 3.78 0.14 4.89
C ASP A 161 3.23 0.49 3.49
N LEU A 162 2.34 1.47 3.39
CA LEU A 162 1.74 1.83 2.09
C LEU A 162 2.75 2.23 1.01
N VAL A 163 3.84 2.91 1.37
CA VAL A 163 4.84 3.41 0.43
C VAL A 163 5.79 2.30 0.02
N SER A 164 6.31 1.51 0.97
CA SER A 164 7.14 0.35 0.63
C SER A 164 6.35 -0.72 -0.13
N LEU A 165 5.05 -0.89 0.15
CA LEU A 165 4.15 -1.75 -0.61
C LEU A 165 4.03 -1.31 -2.08
N PHE A 166 3.89 0.00 -2.33
CA PHE A 166 3.90 0.56 -3.69
C PHE A 166 5.16 0.11 -4.45
N TYR A 167 6.34 0.23 -3.86
CA TYR A 167 7.58 -0.21 -4.51
C TYR A 167 7.73 -1.73 -4.62
N PHE A 168 7.41 -2.47 -3.56
CA PHE A 168 7.45 -3.93 -3.55
C PHE A 168 6.58 -4.50 -4.69
N SER A 169 5.35 -3.98 -4.84
CA SER A 169 4.41 -4.45 -5.85
C SER A 169 4.93 -4.34 -7.30
N ARG A 170 5.81 -3.37 -7.57
CA ARG A 170 6.40 -3.14 -8.89
C ARG A 170 7.45 -4.17 -9.29
N ASN A 171 7.96 -4.95 -8.32
CA ASN A 171 8.90 -6.04 -8.57
C ASN A 171 8.24 -7.43 -8.55
N ILE A 172 6.92 -7.52 -8.34
CA ILE A 172 6.22 -8.81 -8.37
C ILE A 172 6.18 -9.32 -9.81
N ASP A 173 6.58 -10.57 -10.00
CA ASP A 173 6.47 -11.25 -11.29
C ASP A 173 5.05 -11.82 -11.45
N PHE A 174 4.29 -11.24 -12.38
CA PHE A 174 2.94 -11.67 -12.71
C PHE A 174 2.88 -12.66 -13.88
N SER A 175 4.01 -13.02 -14.51
CA SER A 175 4.03 -13.87 -15.70
C SER A 175 3.39 -15.25 -15.48
N ASN A 176 3.50 -15.77 -14.26
CA ASN A 176 2.99 -17.08 -13.86
C ASN A 176 1.71 -17.01 -13.01
N ILE A 177 1.11 -15.83 -12.85
CA ILE A 177 -0.12 -15.65 -12.06
C ILE A 177 -1.31 -15.61 -13.03
N PRO A 178 -2.22 -16.60 -13.00
CA PRO A 178 -3.40 -16.56 -13.85
C PRO A 178 -4.29 -15.36 -13.53
N ALA A 179 -4.93 -14.79 -14.55
CA ALA A 179 -5.90 -13.73 -14.36
C ALA A 179 -7.03 -14.19 -13.42
N GLY A 180 -7.48 -13.29 -12.56
CA GLY A 180 -8.53 -13.54 -11.58
C GLY A 180 -8.07 -14.20 -10.27
N VAL A 181 -6.86 -14.74 -10.19
CA VAL A 181 -6.36 -15.38 -8.96
C VAL A 181 -5.96 -14.32 -7.94
N GLU A 182 -6.62 -14.33 -6.78
CA GLU A 182 -6.31 -13.44 -5.67
C GLU A 182 -4.98 -13.81 -5.00
N GLN A 183 -4.18 -12.79 -4.72
CA GLN A 183 -2.91 -12.88 -4.03
C GLN A 183 -2.96 -12.01 -2.77
N PRO A 184 -2.65 -12.58 -1.59
CA PRO A 184 -2.67 -11.84 -0.33
C PRO A 184 -1.35 -11.12 -0.07
N ILE A 185 -1.45 -9.86 0.33
CA ILE A 185 -0.36 -9.06 0.90
C ILE A 185 -0.87 -8.34 2.14
N SER A 186 0.01 -8.09 3.11
CA SER A 186 -0.36 -7.37 4.32
C SER A 186 0.29 -6.00 4.40
N PHE A 187 -0.39 -5.06 5.03
CA PHE A 187 0.18 -3.76 5.32
C PHE A 187 -0.26 -3.24 6.68
N ALA A 188 0.60 -2.50 7.35
CA ALA A 188 0.27 -1.81 8.58
C ALA A 188 -0.18 -0.38 8.27
N ILE A 189 -1.23 0.07 8.95
CA ILE A 189 -1.68 1.46 8.95
C ILE A 189 -2.46 1.70 10.25
N ASP A 190 -2.38 2.93 10.77
CA ASP A 190 -2.96 3.28 12.07
C ASP A 190 -2.37 2.39 13.18
N ASN A 191 -3.23 1.68 13.90
CA ASN A 191 -2.90 0.76 14.97
C ASN A 191 -3.25 -0.68 14.59
N GLU A 192 -3.31 -1.00 13.29
CA GLU A 192 -3.76 -2.31 12.78
C GLU A 192 -2.92 -2.80 11.60
N VAL A 193 -2.93 -4.12 11.39
CA VAL A 193 -2.39 -4.78 10.20
C VAL A 193 -3.56 -5.29 9.37
N PHE A 194 -3.62 -4.85 8.12
CA PHE A 194 -4.67 -5.22 7.18
C PHE A 194 -4.16 -6.21 6.15
N GLU A 195 -5.07 -7.08 5.72
CA GLU A 195 -4.87 -7.96 4.58
C GLU A 195 -5.48 -7.31 3.33
N LEU A 196 -4.71 -7.25 2.26
CA LEU A 196 -5.11 -6.81 0.92
C LEU A 196 -5.06 -8.01 -0.01
N TYR A 197 -6.13 -8.23 -0.76
CA TYR A 197 -6.15 -9.20 -1.85
C TYR A 197 -6.11 -8.43 -3.17
N TYR A 198 -5.11 -8.71 -3.99
CA TYR A 198 -5.03 -8.17 -5.35
C TYR A 198 -5.12 -9.30 -6.38
N ARG A 199 -5.59 -8.98 -7.58
CA ARG A 199 -5.61 -9.93 -8.70
C ARG A 199 -5.35 -9.21 -10.02
N LEU A 200 -4.61 -9.88 -10.90
CA LEU A 200 -4.48 -9.45 -12.29
C LEU A 200 -5.83 -9.64 -13.00
N ILE A 201 -6.35 -8.58 -13.60
CA ILE A 201 -7.51 -8.67 -14.51
C ILE A 201 -7.02 -9.07 -15.90
N GLY A 202 -5.95 -8.44 -16.37
CA GLY A 202 -5.33 -8.75 -17.67
C GLY A 202 -4.71 -7.54 -18.35
N PRO A 203 -4.11 -7.73 -19.52
CA PRO A 203 -3.57 -6.65 -20.34
C PRO A 203 -4.68 -5.80 -20.99
N GLU A 204 -4.49 -4.49 -21.06
CA GLU A 204 -5.41 -3.52 -21.69
C GLU A 204 -4.59 -2.36 -22.29
N VAL A 205 -5.02 -1.81 -23.44
CA VAL A 205 -4.52 -0.51 -23.91
C VAL A 205 -5.32 0.60 -23.24
N LYS A 206 -4.66 1.44 -22.43
CA LYS A 206 -5.30 2.49 -21.64
C LYS A 206 -4.86 3.87 -22.10
N ARG A 207 -5.82 4.75 -22.39
CA ARG A 207 -5.57 6.19 -22.59
C ARG A 207 -5.43 6.87 -21.23
N ILE A 208 -4.29 7.52 -21.01
CA ILE A 208 -3.99 8.33 -19.82
C ILE A 208 -4.10 9.81 -20.20
N PRO A 209 -5.03 10.57 -19.59
CA PRO A 209 -5.20 11.99 -19.91
C PRO A 209 -3.90 12.78 -19.74
N GLY A 210 -3.51 13.51 -20.80
CA GLY A 210 -2.26 14.28 -20.85
C GLY A 210 -1.01 13.49 -21.23
N LEU A 211 -1.03 12.15 -21.21
CA LEU A 211 0.17 11.32 -21.45
C LEU A 211 0.10 10.41 -22.68
N GLY A 212 -1.09 10.15 -23.25
CA GLY A 212 -1.26 9.33 -24.45
C GLY A 212 -1.83 7.94 -24.15
N GLN A 213 -1.53 6.96 -25.01
CA GLN A 213 -1.95 5.57 -24.83
C GLN A 213 -0.78 4.70 -24.37
N TYR A 214 -1.08 3.71 -23.52
CA TYR A 214 -0.09 2.79 -22.99
C TYR A 214 -0.64 1.37 -23.03
N LYS A 215 0.23 0.40 -23.30
CA LYS A 215 0.00 -1.00 -22.93
C LYS A 215 0.09 -1.11 -21.41
N THR A 216 -0.94 -1.67 -20.79
CA THR A 216 -1.04 -1.74 -19.33
C THR A 216 -1.44 -3.13 -18.86
N LEU A 217 -1.05 -3.47 -17.64
CA LEU A 217 -1.65 -4.54 -16.85
C LEU A 217 -2.66 -3.92 -15.89
N LYS A 218 -3.89 -4.40 -15.93
CA LYS A 218 -4.97 -3.95 -15.06
C LYS A 218 -5.11 -4.88 -13.87
N PHE A 219 -5.21 -4.30 -12.68
CA PHE A 219 -5.42 -5.01 -11.42
C PHE A 219 -6.68 -4.52 -10.73
N ALA A 220 -7.26 -5.38 -9.90
CA ALA A 220 -8.08 -4.91 -8.78
C ALA A 220 -7.44 -5.32 -7.47
N ALA A 221 -7.66 -4.50 -6.44
CA ALA A 221 -7.27 -4.80 -5.08
C ALA A 221 -8.42 -4.45 -4.11
N ARG A 222 -8.59 -5.26 -3.08
CA ARG A 222 -9.59 -5.04 -2.01
C ARG A 222 -8.97 -5.31 -0.65
N VAL A 223 -9.21 -4.42 0.29
CA VAL A 223 -8.83 -4.64 1.68
C VAL A 223 -9.87 -5.54 2.33
N VAL A 224 -9.45 -6.51 3.15
CA VAL A 224 -10.39 -7.29 3.96
C VAL A 224 -11.18 -6.36 4.85
N ALA A 225 -12.48 -6.59 4.96
CA ALA A 225 -13.34 -5.80 5.82
C ALA A 225 -12.80 -5.78 7.26
N GLY A 226 -12.73 -4.59 7.86
CA GLY A 226 -12.28 -4.34 9.22
C GLY A 226 -13.06 -3.16 9.81
N GLU A 227 -12.57 -2.56 10.90
CA GLU A 227 -13.24 -1.38 11.49
C GLU A 227 -13.27 -0.18 10.51
N VAL A 228 -12.24 -0.06 9.67
CA VAL A 228 -12.05 1.07 8.74
C VAL A 228 -12.55 0.80 7.32
N PHE A 229 -12.45 -0.44 6.83
CA PHE A 229 -12.76 -0.78 5.44
C PHE A 229 -14.02 -1.63 5.33
N SER A 230 -14.92 -1.25 4.40
CA SER A 230 -16.15 -2.00 4.11
C SER A 230 -15.88 -3.37 3.48
N GLY A 231 -14.71 -3.54 2.85
CA GLY A 231 -14.28 -4.71 2.09
C GLY A 231 -15.09 -4.99 0.82
N LYS A 232 -16.06 -4.13 0.48
CA LYS A 232 -16.91 -4.26 -0.72
C LYS A 232 -16.36 -3.51 -1.93
N ASP A 233 -15.54 -2.50 -1.65
CA ASP A 233 -15.03 -1.57 -2.65
C ASP A 233 -13.68 -2.05 -3.19
N GLU A 234 -13.59 -2.16 -4.52
CA GLU A 234 -12.34 -2.51 -5.19
C GLU A 234 -11.63 -1.25 -5.73
N LEU A 235 -10.33 -1.16 -5.45
CA LEU A 235 -9.41 -0.25 -6.10
C LEU A 235 -9.00 -0.86 -7.45
N ILE A 236 -9.20 -0.14 -8.55
CA ILE A 236 -8.70 -0.54 -9.87
C ILE A 236 -7.39 0.21 -10.15
N ILE A 237 -6.38 -0.49 -10.64
CA ILE A 237 -5.06 0.08 -10.95
C ILE A 237 -4.65 -0.35 -12.35
N TRP A 238 -4.18 0.60 -13.16
CA TRP A 238 -3.52 0.34 -14.45
C TRP A 238 -2.03 0.64 -14.30
N VAL A 239 -1.21 -0.36 -14.59
CA VAL A 239 0.26 -0.31 -14.45
C VAL A 239 0.89 -0.48 -15.82
N THR A 240 2.01 0.18 -16.12
CA THR A 240 2.73 -0.01 -17.39
C THR A 240 3.07 -1.47 -17.64
N ASP A 241 2.85 -1.94 -18.87
CA ASP A 241 3.32 -3.26 -19.29
C ASP A 241 4.77 -3.19 -19.78
N ASP A 242 5.68 -2.85 -18.87
CA ASP A 242 7.13 -2.81 -19.09
C ASP A 242 7.89 -3.09 -17.78
N ARG A 243 9.22 -3.00 -17.81
CA ARG A 243 10.06 -3.26 -16.64
C ARG A 243 9.93 -2.22 -15.52
N ASN A 244 9.41 -1.02 -15.79
CA ASN A 244 9.25 -0.03 -14.73
C ASN A 244 8.03 -0.31 -13.85
N ARG A 245 7.01 -0.98 -14.41
CA ARG A 245 5.73 -1.26 -13.75
C ARG A 245 5.17 -0.02 -13.03
N VAL A 246 5.18 1.13 -13.68
CA VAL A 246 4.69 2.39 -13.08
C VAL A 246 3.16 2.37 -13.05
N PRO A 247 2.51 2.58 -11.89
CA PRO A 247 1.07 2.82 -11.86
C PRO A 247 0.77 4.11 -12.62
N LEU A 248 -0.03 4.01 -13.69
CA LEU A 248 -0.41 5.14 -14.54
C LEU A 248 -1.73 5.76 -14.09
N MET A 249 -2.64 4.95 -13.56
CA MET A 249 -3.95 5.40 -13.13
C MET A 249 -4.49 4.46 -12.06
N PHE A 250 -5.18 5.01 -11.07
CA PHE A 250 -5.92 4.25 -10.08
C PHE A 250 -7.28 4.90 -9.82
N GLU A 251 -8.26 4.07 -9.51
CA GLU A 251 -9.64 4.50 -9.28
C GLU A 251 -10.21 3.74 -8.09
N THR A 252 -10.71 4.48 -7.09
CA THR A 252 -11.42 3.91 -5.95
C THR A 252 -12.79 4.55 -5.81
N PRO A 253 -13.87 3.76 -5.64
CA PRO A 253 -15.12 4.32 -5.19
C PRO A 253 -14.96 4.80 -3.74
N ILE A 254 -15.70 5.85 -3.41
CA ILE A 254 -15.88 6.35 -2.05
C ILE A 254 -17.38 6.56 -1.81
N LYS A 255 -17.78 6.75 -0.55
CA LYS A 255 -19.21 6.88 -0.18
C LYS A 255 -19.98 7.88 -1.06
N MET A 256 -19.33 8.97 -1.47
CA MET A 256 -19.89 9.96 -2.38
C MET A 256 -18.97 10.18 -3.57
N GLY A 257 -19.10 9.35 -4.60
CA GLY A 257 -18.38 9.51 -5.87
C GLY A 257 -17.16 8.59 -6.00
N ARG A 258 -16.16 9.05 -6.75
CA ARG A 258 -14.93 8.31 -7.01
C ARG A 258 -13.73 9.23 -6.94
N VAL A 259 -12.62 8.70 -6.45
CA VAL A 259 -11.31 9.34 -6.52
C VAL A 259 -10.49 8.62 -7.58
N ILE A 260 -9.93 9.41 -8.49
CA ILE A 260 -9.11 8.92 -9.59
C ILE A 260 -7.74 9.60 -9.46
N GLY A 261 -6.69 8.82 -9.29
CA GLY A 261 -5.33 9.31 -9.47
C GLY A 261 -4.83 8.97 -10.86
N ARG A 262 -4.20 9.92 -11.54
CA ARG A 262 -3.55 9.69 -12.84
C ARG A 262 -2.15 10.26 -12.84
N LEU A 263 -1.19 9.53 -13.40
CA LEU A 263 0.15 10.02 -13.60
C LEU A 263 0.10 11.23 -14.53
N SER A 264 0.72 12.33 -14.12
CA SER A 264 0.84 13.56 -14.90
C SER A 264 2.24 13.78 -15.42
N SER A 265 3.26 13.38 -14.66
CA SER A 265 4.66 13.42 -15.10
C SER A 265 5.51 12.40 -14.36
N PHE A 266 6.65 12.06 -14.95
CA PHE A 266 7.66 11.19 -14.36
C PHE A 266 9.06 11.64 -14.79
N LYS A 267 10.06 11.39 -13.94
CA LYS A 267 11.48 11.63 -14.23
C LYS A 267 12.33 10.50 -13.66
N ASN A 268 13.49 10.27 -14.30
CA ASN A 268 14.50 9.29 -13.87
C ASN A 268 13.93 7.89 -13.64
N LEU A 269 13.05 7.44 -14.53
CA LEU A 269 12.70 6.02 -14.59
C LEU A 269 13.95 5.23 -14.91
N LYS A 270 14.07 4.07 -14.29
CA LYS A 270 15.25 3.22 -14.46
C LYS A 270 15.34 2.60 -15.84
N HIS A 271 14.20 2.15 -16.37
CA HIS A 271 14.11 1.52 -17.68
C HIS A 271 13.39 2.45 -18.66
N PRO A 272 13.63 2.33 -19.98
CA PRO A 272 12.84 3.05 -20.97
C PRO A 272 11.34 2.72 -20.88
N MET A 273 10.48 3.73 -21.08
CA MET A 273 9.02 3.60 -21.09
C MET A 273 8.53 2.99 -22.42
N ILE A 274 8.81 1.71 -22.65
CA ILE A 274 8.46 1.01 -23.91
C ILE A 274 6.98 0.65 -24.02
N SER A 275 6.21 0.82 -22.93
CA SER A 275 4.77 0.57 -22.91
C SER A 275 3.95 1.64 -23.63
N LYS A 276 4.54 2.82 -23.92
CA LYS A 276 3.86 3.91 -24.62
C LYS A 276 3.65 3.57 -26.10
N ILE A 277 2.47 3.90 -26.61
CA ILE A 277 2.05 3.72 -28.02
C ILE A 277 2.11 5.07 -28.74
#